data_AF-A0A6B3HK97-F1
#
_entry.id   AF-A0A6B3HK97-F1
#
_cell.length_a   1.000
_cell.length_b   1.000
_cell.length_c   1.000
_cell.angle_alpha   90.00
_cell.angle_beta   90.00
_cell.angle_gamma   90.00
#
_symmetry.space_group_name_H-M   'P 1'
#
loop_
_entity.id
_entity.type
_entity.pdbx_description
1 polymer ?
#
loop_
_entity_poly.entity_id
_entity_poly.type
_entity_poly.pdbx_seq_one_letter_code
_entity_poly.pdbx_strand_id
1 'polypeptide(L)'
;GRAEEALKRSLDARPGERGNGEAWVGMAALANARHDFLAAKRWGETVRKQDPKAWSVYSVLIDAYTGLGDVKAATGATEKFGELRKGVPALARTADLYRGQGWREDALATAREAADRATEP
;
A
#
# COMPACT_ATOMS: atom_id res chain seq x y z
N GLY A 1 10.63 -15.39 8.50
CA GLY A 1 10.05 -15.22 9.87
C GLY A 1 8.66 -15.81 9.92
N ARG A 2 8.11 -16.10 11.12
CA ARG A 2 6.84 -16.83 11.28
C ARG A 2 5.66 -16.26 10.47
N ALA A 3 5.55 -14.93 10.38
CA ALA A 3 4.53 -14.25 9.57
C ALA A 3 4.68 -14.52 8.06
N GLU A 4 5.90 -14.46 7.54
CA GLU A 4 6.21 -14.78 6.14
C GLU A 4 5.87 -16.24 5.80
N GLU A 5 6.17 -17.15 6.72
CA GLU A 5 5.96 -18.58 6.53
C GLU A 5 4.45 -18.92 6.56
N ALA A 6 3.68 -18.25 7.41
CA ALA A 6 2.23 -18.34 7.41
C ALA A 6 1.61 -17.79 6.13
N LEU A 7 2.13 -16.66 5.61
CA LEU A 7 1.67 -16.08 4.34
C LEU A 7 2.00 -16.99 3.15
N LYS A 8 3.21 -17.57 3.11
CA LYS A 8 3.59 -18.55 2.07
C LYS A 8 2.68 -19.77 2.09
N ARG A 9 2.43 -20.37 3.27
CA ARG A 9 1.48 -21.49 3.40
C ARG A 9 0.07 -21.11 2.95
N SER A 10 -0.38 -19.88 3.21
CA SER A 10 -1.67 -19.39 2.73
C SER A 10 -1.71 -19.32 1.20
N LEU A 11 -0.65 -18.83 0.57
CA LEU A 11 -0.52 -18.78 -0.89
C LEU A 11 -0.41 -20.18 -1.53
N ASP A 12 0.25 -21.12 -0.86
CA ASP A 12 0.33 -22.52 -1.29
C ASP A 12 -1.05 -23.20 -1.22
N ALA A 13 -1.83 -22.91 -0.18
CA ALA A 13 -3.17 -23.46 0.01
C ALA A 13 -4.20 -22.82 -0.95
N ARG A 14 -4.06 -21.52 -1.22
CA ARG A 14 -4.87 -20.79 -2.20
C ARG A 14 -4.00 -19.71 -2.86
N PRO A 15 -3.69 -19.86 -4.17
CA PRO A 15 -2.95 -18.85 -4.92
C PRO A 15 -3.66 -17.49 -4.85
N GLY A 16 -2.89 -16.41 -4.84
CA GLY A 16 -3.45 -15.05 -4.82
C GLY A 16 -4.36 -14.79 -6.02
N GLU A 17 -4.01 -15.35 -7.19
CA GLU A 17 -4.80 -15.31 -8.43
C GLU A 17 -6.20 -15.92 -8.27
N ARG A 18 -6.42 -16.75 -7.25
CA ARG A 18 -7.69 -17.42 -6.94
C ARG A 18 -8.41 -16.78 -5.75
N GLY A 19 -8.16 -15.51 -5.46
CA GLY A 19 -8.85 -14.74 -4.43
C GLY A 19 -8.15 -14.69 -3.08
N ASN A 20 -6.82 -14.89 -3.04
CA ASN A 20 -6.01 -14.70 -1.82
C ASN A 20 -5.17 -13.40 -1.91
N GLY A 21 -5.79 -12.32 -2.37
CA GLY A 21 -5.13 -11.02 -2.52
C GLY A 21 -4.61 -10.45 -1.19
N GLU A 22 -5.28 -10.76 -0.06
CA GLU A 22 -4.84 -10.34 1.28
C GLU A 22 -3.48 -10.94 1.67
N ALA A 23 -3.18 -12.19 1.30
CA ALA A 23 -1.88 -12.78 1.58
C ALA A 23 -0.75 -12.06 0.80
N TRP A 24 -1.01 -11.61 -0.42
CA TRP A 24 -0.04 -10.80 -1.16
C TRP A 24 0.10 -9.39 -0.60
N VAL A 25 -0.98 -8.76 -0.12
CA VAL A 25 -0.88 -7.49 0.61
C VAL A 25 -0.03 -7.67 1.87
N GLY A 26 -0.19 -8.78 2.60
CA GLY A 26 0.65 -9.13 3.74
C GLY A 26 2.13 -9.31 3.38
N MET A 27 2.42 -9.96 2.24
CA MET A 27 3.79 -10.10 1.72
C MET A 27 4.40 -8.74 1.33
N ALA A 28 3.60 -7.85 0.75
CA ALA A 28 4.03 -6.49 0.43
C ALA A 28 4.35 -5.68 1.69
N ALA A 29 3.49 -5.73 2.72
CA ALA A 29 3.70 -5.07 3.99
C ALA A 29 4.98 -5.57 4.70
N LEU A 30 5.22 -6.89 4.67
CA LEU A 30 6.44 -7.47 5.21
C LEU A 30 7.70 -6.99 4.47
N ALA A 31 7.61 -6.85 3.15
CA ALA A 31 8.71 -6.33 2.33
C ALA A 31 8.99 -4.85 2.65
N ASN A 32 7.96 -4.01 2.78
CA ASN A 32 8.11 -2.62 3.23
C ASN A 32 8.78 -2.53 4.61
N ALA A 33 8.37 -3.37 5.57
CA ALA A 33 8.97 -3.42 6.91
C ALA A 33 10.45 -3.84 6.90
N ARG A 34 10.94 -4.45 5.81
CA ARG A 34 12.34 -4.82 5.60
C ARG A 34 13.08 -3.83 4.70
N HIS A 35 12.43 -2.73 4.30
CA HIS A 35 12.92 -1.79 3.30
C HIS A 35 13.19 -2.42 1.92
N ASP A 36 12.60 -3.58 1.63
CA ASP A 36 12.60 -4.19 0.29
C ASP A 36 11.43 -3.64 -0.51
N PHE A 37 11.55 -2.37 -0.89
CA PHE A 37 10.49 -1.62 -1.57
C PHE A 37 10.21 -2.16 -2.99
N LEU A 38 11.20 -2.79 -3.64
CA LEU A 38 11.00 -3.44 -4.93
C LEU A 38 10.10 -4.67 -4.81
N ALA A 39 10.33 -5.53 -3.82
CA ALA A 39 9.46 -6.68 -3.57
C ALA A 39 8.06 -6.21 -3.14
N ALA A 40 7.96 -5.18 -2.30
CA ALA A 40 6.68 -4.62 -1.88
C ALA A 40 5.87 -4.10 -3.07
N LYS A 41 6.50 -3.32 -3.96
CA LYS A 41 5.89 -2.86 -5.22
C LYS A 41 5.42 -4.03 -6.06
N ARG A 42 6.24 -5.07 -6.23
CA ARG A 42 5.87 -6.24 -7.04
C ARG A 42 4.62 -6.94 -6.51
N TRP A 43 4.56 -7.22 -5.21
CA TRP A 43 3.40 -7.88 -4.61
C TRP A 43 2.14 -7.00 -4.65
N GLY A 44 2.27 -5.73 -4.31
CA GLY A 44 1.17 -4.76 -4.37
C GLY A 44 0.64 -4.57 -5.80
N GLU A 45 1.50 -4.48 -6.80
CA GLU A 45 1.10 -4.32 -8.19
C GLU A 45 0.38 -5.56 -8.74
N THR A 46 0.76 -6.76 -8.30
CA THR A 46 0.05 -7.99 -8.66
C THR A 46 -1.39 -7.94 -8.15
N VAL A 47 -1.61 -7.56 -6.89
CA VAL A 47 -2.96 -7.42 -6.32
C VAL A 47 -3.73 -6.31 -7.01
N ARG A 48 -3.12 -5.13 -7.23
CA ARG A 48 -3.76 -3.98 -7.89
C ARG A 48 -4.25 -4.33 -9.30
N LYS A 49 -3.48 -5.13 -10.05
CA LYS A 49 -3.86 -5.57 -11.40
C LYS A 49 -5.06 -6.51 -11.40
N GLN A 50 -5.23 -7.32 -10.35
CA GLN A 50 -6.32 -8.27 -10.24
C GLN A 50 -7.59 -7.64 -9.67
N ASP A 51 -7.43 -6.83 -8.63
CA ASP A 51 -8.53 -6.09 -8.02
C ASP A 51 -8.12 -4.62 -7.79
N PRO A 52 -8.36 -3.74 -8.78
CA PRO A 52 -8.13 -2.31 -8.63
C PRO A 52 -9.02 -1.63 -7.57
N LYS A 53 -10.03 -2.32 -7.03
CA LYS A 53 -10.90 -1.81 -5.97
C LYS A 53 -10.48 -2.28 -4.58
N ALA A 54 -9.48 -3.17 -4.47
CA ALA A 54 -8.90 -3.61 -3.22
C ALA A 54 -8.14 -2.46 -2.53
N TRP A 55 -8.87 -1.61 -1.81
CA TRP A 55 -8.32 -0.41 -1.18
C TRP A 55 -7.08 -0.67 -0.30
N SER A 56 -6.98 -1.84 0.33
CA SER A 56 -5.86 -2.21 1.20
C SER A 56 -4.52 -2.28 0.46
N VAL A 57 -4.52 -2.64 -0.83
CA VAL A 57 -3.29 -2.70 -1.64
C VAL A 57 -2.64 -1.34 -1.82
N TYR A 58 -3.44 -0.28 -1.87
CA TYR A 58 -2.93 1.05 -2.11
C TYR A 58 -2.12 1.57 -0.90
N SER A 59 -2.39 1.08 0.32
CA SER A 59 -1.56 1.42 1.48
C SER A 59 -0.12 0.93 1.34
N VAL A 60 0.07 -0.36 1.01
CA VAL A 60 1.41 -0.95 0.82
C VAL A 60 2.12 -0.42 -0.43
N LEU A 61 1.37 0.02 -1.45
CA LEU A 61 1.93 0.65 -2.65
C LEU A 61 2.42 2.07 -2.38
N ILE A 62 1.74 2.85 -1.53
CA ILE A 62 2.22 4.19 -1.14
C ILE A 62 3.60 4.07 -0.49
N ASP A 63 3.75 3.20 0.51
CA ASP A 63 5.04 2.98 1.18
C ASP A 63 6.13 2.51 0.21
N ALA A 64 5.81 1.57 -0.68
CA ALA A 64 6.75 1.04 -1.65
C ALA A 64 7.19 2.12 -2.65
N TYR A 65 6.27 2.93 -3.15
CA TYR A 65 6.59 4.03 -4.08
C TYR A 65 7.40 5.12 -3.40
N THR A 66 7.06 5.50 -2.17
CA THR A 66 7.81 6.47 -1.37
C THR A 66 9.24 5.98 -1.11
N GLY A 67 9.41 4.73 -0.68
CA GLY A 67 10.73 4.14 -0.44
C GLY A 67 11.60 4.00 -1.69
N LEU A 68 10.99 3.95 -2.88
CA LEU A 68 11.68 3.96 -4.17
C LEU A 68 11.94 5.37 -4.72
N GLY A 69 11.41 6.42 -4.09
CA GLY A 69 11.46 7.79 -4.61
C GLY A 69 10.53 8.04 -5.81
N ASP A 70 9.59 7.14 -6.10
CA ASP A 70 8.60 7.29 -7.18
C ASP A 70 7.43 8.16 -6.69
N VAL A 71 7.71 9.45 -6.48
CA VAL A 71 6.76 10.43 -5.90
C VAL A 71 5.47 10.48 -6.70
N LYS A 72 5.55 10.40 -8.04
CA LYS A 72 4.38 10.43 -8.92
C LYS A 72 3.46 9.24 -8.67
N ALA A 73 4.01 8.03 -8.57
CA ALA A 73 3.21 6.84 -8.30
C ALA A 73 2.66 6.82 -6.86
N ALA A 74 3.42 7.31 -5.88
CA ALA A 74 2.98 7.45 -4.49
C ALA A 74 1.76 8.39 -4.38
N THR A 75 1.80 9.54 -5.06
CA THR A 75 0.68 10.49 -5.10
C THR A 75 -0.57 9.85 -5.71
N GLY A 76 -0.45 9.22 -6.89
CA GLY A 76 -1.60 8.58 -7.53
C GLY A 76 -2.19 7.43 -6.71
N ALA A 77 -1.35 6.66 -5.98
CA ALA A 77 -1.82 5.63 -5.07
C ALA A 77 -2.56 6.23 -3.86
N THR A 78 -2.09 7.37 -3.33
CA THR A 78 -2.72 8.10 -2.23
C THR A 78 -4.10 8.65 -2.61
N GLU A 79 -4.22 9.24 -3.79
CA GLU A 79 -5.51 9.71 -4.33
C GLU A 79 -6.49 8.55 -4.45
N LYS A 80 -6.05 7.43 -5.06
CA LYS A 80 -6.91 6.27 -5.26
C LYS A 80 -7.36 5.62 -3.96
N PHE A 81 -6.46 5.53 -2.97
CA PHE A 81 -6.80 5.08 -1.63
C PHE A 81 -7.89 5.96 -0.99
N GLY A 82 -7.77 7.29 -1.14
CA GLY A 82 -8.75 8.25 -0.66
C GLY A 82 -10.12 8.09 -1.31
N GLU A 83 -10.17 7.93 -2.64
CA GLU A 83 -11.41 7.66 -3.39
C GLU A 83 -12.12 6.40 -2.90
N LEU A 84 -11.38 5.29 -2.82
CA LEU A 84 -11.95 3.99 -2.44
C LEU A 84 -12.43 3.97 -0.98
N ARG A 85 -11.75 4.68 -0.07
CA ARG A 85 -12.16 4.82 1.34
C ARG A 85 -13.43 5.67 1.49
N LYS A 86 -13.61 6.72 0.69
CA LYS A 86 -14.82 7.56 0.71
C LYS A 86 -16.06 6.81 0.21
N GLY A 87 -15.88 5.84 -0.69
CA GLY A 87 -16.97 5.02 -1.24
C GLY A 87 -17.55 3.96 -0.29
N VAL A 88 -16.98 3.76 0.92
CA VAL A 88 -17.42 2.70 1.84
C VAL A 88 -17.69 3.29 3.24
N PRO A 89 -18.96 3.50 3.63
CA PRO A 89 -19.34 4.15 4.90
C PRO A 89 -18.77 3.48 6.15
N ALA A 90 -18.67 2.14 6.17
CA ALA A 90 -18.09 1.39 7.28
C ALA A 90 -16.55 1.54 7.39
N LEU A 91 -15.86 1.81 6.27
CA LEU A 91 -14.41 2.03 6.24
C LEU A 91 -14.02 3.46 6.57
N ALA A 92 -14.95 4.42 6.55
CA ALA A 92 -14.71 5.79 6.98
C ALA A 92 -14.29 5.85 8.47
N ARG A 93 -14.98 5.13 9.36
CA ARG A 93 -14.59 5.03 10.78
C ARG A 93 -13.24 4.32 10.99
N THR A 94 -12.97 3.31 10.17
CA THR A 94 -11.68 2.60 10.22
C THR A 94 -10.55 3.48 9.68
N ALA A 95 -10.84 4.35 8.70
CA ALA A 95 -9.90 5.35 8.19
C ALA A 95 -9.58 6.41 9.23
N ASP A 96 -10.51 6.76 10.11
CA ASP A 96 -10.23 7.64 11.25
C ASP A 96 -9.29 6.99 12.27
N LEU A 97 -9.39 5.68 12.47
CA LEU A 97 -8.47 4.91 13.32
C LEU A 97 -7.03 4.90 12.77
N TYR A 98 -6.87 4.75 11.45
CA TYR A 98 -5.57 4.86 10.77
C TYR A 98 -5.07 6.32 10.66
N ARG A 99 -5.99 7.29 10.55
CA ARG A 99 -5.68 8.73 10.57
C ARG A 99 -5.12 9.17 11.93
N GLY A 100 -5.62 8.58 13.02
CA GLY A 100 -5.11 8.79 14.38
C GLY A 100 -3.72 8.20 14.65
N GLN A 101 -3.19 7.36 13.76
CA GLN A 101 -1.82 6.82 13.83
C GLN A 101 -0.77 7.68 13.11
N GLY A 102 -1.10 8.91 12.69
CA GLY A 102 -0.16 9.87 12.08
C GLY A 102 0.04 9.73 10.56
N TRP A 103 -0.38 8.60 9.99
CA TRP A 103 -0.10 8.23 8.59
C TRP A 103 -0.56 9.20 7.49
N ARG A 104 -1.61 10.00 7.71
CA ARG A 104 -2.13 10.90 6.66
C ARG A 104 -1.42 12.24 6.59
N GLU A 105 -1.11 12.85 7.73
CA GLU A 105 -0.41 14.14 7.72
C GLU A 105 1.04 13.95 7.32
N ASP A 106 1.71 12.92 7.86
CA ASP A 106 3.11 12.65 7.54
C ASP A 106 3.30 12.26 6.07
N ALA A 107 2.44 11.40 5.52
CA ALA A 107 2.60 10.98 4.12
C ALA A 107 2.25 12.09 3.12
N LEU A 108 1.21 12.91 3.38
CA LEU A 108 0.89 14.05 2.51
C LEU A 108 1.91 15.18 2.66
N ALA A 109 2.36 15.50 3.88
CA ALA A 109 3.40 16.48 4.10
C ALA A 109 4.72 16.06 3.44
N THR A 110 5.13 14.80 3.63
CA THR A 110 6.34 14.24 3.01
C THR A 110 6.24 14.19 1.49
N ALA A 111 5.11 13.75 0.94
CA ALA A 111 4.93 13.70 -0.51
C ALA A 111 4.89 15.10 -1.15
N ARG A 112 4.33 16.08 -0.44
CA ARG A 112 4.26 17.48 -0.88
C ARG A 112 5.60 18.16 -0.78
N GLU A 113 6.33 17.98 0.33
CA GLU A 113 7.70 18.45 0.50
C GLU A 113 8.65 17.83 -0.53
N ALA A 114 8.49 16.54 -0.84
CA ALA A 114 9.26 15.88 -1.90
C ALA A 114 8.91 16.39 -3.30
N ALA A 115 7.63 16.70 -3.56
CA ALA A 115 7.19 17.30 -4.81
C ALA A 115 7.72 18.75 -4.95
N ASP A 116 7.67 19.53 -3.87
CA ASP A 116 8.16 20.91 -3.83
C ASP A 116 9.68 20.95 -4.07
N ARG A 117 10.47 20.06 -3.41
CA ARG A 117 11.91 19.92 -3.68
C ARG A 117 12.23 19.43 -5.09
N ALA A 118 11.37 18.62 -5.70
CA ALA A 118 11.57 18.17 -7.08
C ALA A 118 11.27 19.28 -8.11
N THR A 119 10.63 20.38 -7.70
CA THR A 119 10.33 21.54 -8.54
C THR A 119 11.22 22.76 -8.29
N GLU A 120 12.06 22.74 -7.26
CA GLU A 120 13.09 23.76 -7.05
C GLU A 120 14.37 23.37 -7.82
N PRO A 121 14.89 24.23 -8.74
CA PRO A 121 16.08 23.97 -9.55
C PRO A 121 17.40 24.07 -8.77
#